data_AF-S0ARS9-F1
#
_entry.id   AF-S0ARS9-F1
#
_cell.length_a   1.000
_cell.length_b   1.000
_cell.length_c   1.000
_cell.angle_alpha   90.00
_cell.angle_beta   90.00
_cell.angle_gamma   90.00
#
_symmetry.space_group_name_H-M   'P 1'
#
loop_
_entity.id
_entity.type
_entity.pdbx_description
1 polymer ?
#
loop_
_entity_poly.entity_id
_entity_poly.type
_entity_poly.pdbx_seq_one_letter_code
_entity_poly.pdbx_strand_id
1 'polypeptide(L)'
;MENRMPLIGEKFPEMDVVTTQGSKKLPDDYKGKWFVLFSHPGDFTPVCTTEFFSFAQRNDEFTKLNTELIGLSVDSKISHMEWINWIHDNLKIDVKFPIIADPMGNVAKSLGMIHAESATSTVRAVFIVDDKAVVRAILYYPLEIGRNISEILRMIKALQMVDKYKIATPANWPDNELMKGRFIIPPPATMNDIPERLKKYKGYAWWLTYRDAPEEEVKEAKEVSRMKEAN
;
A
#
# COMPACT_ATOMS: atom_id res chain seq x y z
N MET A 1 16.09 16.21 -14.36
CA MET A 1 14.75 15.58 -14.25
C MET A 1 13.89 16.55 -13.46
N GLU A 2 12.70 16.88 -13.95
CA GLU A 2 11.77 17.74 -13.21
C GLU A 2 11.49 17.14 -11.85
N ASN A 3 11.61 17.98 -10.82
CA ASN A 3 11.41 17.61 -9.43
C ASN A 3 9.89 17.48 -9.17
N ARG A 4 9.28 16.45 -9.75
CA ARG A 4 7.85 16.17 -9.64
C ARG A 4 7.60 14.86 -8.91
N MET A 5 6.47 14.81 -8.23
CA MET A 5 6.01 13.66 -7.50
C MET A 5 5.86 12.42 -8.42
N PRO A 6 6.20 11.21 -7.94
CA PRO A 6 6.00 9.98 -8.71
C PRO A 6 4.53 9.73 -9.01
N LEU A 7 4.25 9.17 -10.19
CA LEU A 7 2.89 8.83 -10.62
C LEU A 7 2.67 7.32 -10.67
N ILE A 8 1.40 6.91 -10.59
CA ILE A 8 1.01 5.52 -10.81
C ILE A 8 1.44 5.08 -12.21
N GLY A 9 2.09 3.91 -12.30
CA GLY A 9 2.63 3.35 -13.53
C GLY A 9 4.11 3.69 -13.78
N GLU A 10 4.69 4.63 -13.04
CA GLU A 10 6.13 4.94 -13.11
C GLU A 10 6.94 3.98 -12.25
N LYS A 11 8.22 3.81 -12.59
CA LYS A 11 9.19 3.17 -11.70
C LYS A 11 9.36 4.02 -10.44
N PHE A 12 9.42 3.39 -9.29
CA PHE A 12 9.75 4.07 -8.05
C PHE A 12 11.15 4.71 -8.17
N PRO A 13 11.35 5.98 -7.75
CA PRO A 13 12.62 6.66 -7.94
C PRO A 13 13.77 5.95 -7.24
N GLU A 14 14.92 5.87 -7.90
CA GLU A 14 16.13 5.33 -7.30
C GLU A 14 16.66 6.28 -6.22
N MET A 15 16.92 5.76 -5.02
CA MET A 15 17.45 6.53 -3.91
C MET A 15 18.13 5.65 -2.85
N ASP A 16 19.20 6.17 -2.27
CA ASP A 16 19.82 5.60 -1.07
C ASP A 16 19.22 6.25 0.18
N VAL A 17 18.76 5.44 1.12
CA VAL A 17 18.10 5.89 2.36
C VAL A 17 18.74 5.27 3.58
N VAL A 18 18.76 6.00 4.69
CA VAL A 18 19.24 5.50 5.98
C VAL A 18 18.03 5.10 6.84
N THR A 19 18.02 3.87 7.33
CA THR A 19 16.92 3.35 8.16
C THR A 19 17.37 2.88 9.54
N THR A 20 16.40 2.59 10.41
CA THR A 20 16.61 1.90 11.69
C THR A 20 17.36 0.57 11.55
N GLN A 21 17.21 -0.12 10.41
CA GLN A 21 17.84 -1.41 10.12
C GLN A 21 19.07 -1.31 9.21
N GLY A 22 19.65 -0.11 9.06
CA GLY A 22 20.81 0.15 8.19
C GLY A 22 20.44 0.88 6.90
N SER A 23 21.43 1.09 6.04
CA SER A 23 21.21 1.73 4.73
C SER A 23 20.47 0.80 3.79
N LYS A 24 19.63 1.37 2.93
CA LYS A 24 18.89 0.65 1.88
C LYS A 24 18.95 1.40 0.55
N LYS A 25 18.94 0.67 -0.56
CA LYS A 25 18.78 1.23 -1.89
C LYS A 25 17.37 0.93 -2.42
N LEU A 26 16.55 1.96 -2.58
CA LEU A 26 15.21 1.82 -3.14
C LEU A 26 15.23 2.08 -4.64
N PRO A 27 14.42 1.36 -5.44
CA PRO A 27 13.60 0.20 -5.06
C PRO A 27 14.37 -1.14 -5.07
N ASP A 28 15.68 -1.14 -5.35
CA ASP A 28 16.50 -2.33 -5.61
C ASP A 28 16.47 -3.39 -4.49
N ASP A 29 16.52 -2.98 -3.23
CA ASP A 29 16.52 -3.88 -2.07
C ASP A 29 15.20 -4.65 -1.89
N TYR A 30 14.14 -4.24 -2.58
CA TYR A 30 12.84 -4.90 -2.59
C TYR A 30 12.53 -5.62 -3.91
N LYS A 31 13.53 -5.81 -4.78
CA LYS A 31 13.35 -6.48 -6.08
C LYS A 31 12.71 -7.87 -5.91
N GLY A 32 11.63 -8.12 -6.66
CA GLY A 32 10.86 -9.37 -6.58
C GLY A 32 9.85 -9.44 -5.43
N LYS A 33 9.77 -8.40 -4.60
CA LYS A 33 8.78 -8.23 -3.55
C LYS A 33 8.00 -6.94 -3.77
N TRP A 34 6.76 -6.93 -3.31
CA TRP A 34 6.01 -5.70 -3.17
C TRP A 34 6.55 -4.95 -1.96
N PHE A 35 6.40 -3.63 -1.92
CA PHE A 35 6.62 -2.89 -0.68
C PHE A 35 5.61 -1.75 -0.52
N VAL A 36 5.30 -1.45 0.73
CA VAL A 36 4.53 -0.27 1.13
C VAL A 36 5.47 0.71 1.82
N LEU A 37 5.76 1.80 1.13
CA LEU A 37 6.42 2.94 1.74
C LEU A 37 5.35 3.89 2.28
N PHE A 38 5.38 4.16 3.59
CA PHE A 38 4.41 5.05 4.21
C PHE A 38 5.11 6.07 5.10
N SER A 39 4.66 7.32 5.05
CA SER A 39 5.20 8.38 5.89
C SER A 39 4.30 8.67 7.09
N HIS A 40 4.87 9.25 8.13
CA HIS A 40 4.14 9.79 9.27
C HIS A 40 4.72 11.15 9.70
N PRO A 41 3.89 12.06 10.24
CA PRO A 41 4.31 13.42 10.60
C PRO A 41 5.51 13.51 11.55
N GLY A 42 5.58 12.60 12.53
CA GLY A 42 6.71 12.49 13.43
C GLY A 42 6.53 11.45 14.52
N ASP A 43 7.66 10.98 15.06
CA ASP A 43 7.75 10.06 16.19
C ASP A 43 7.11 10.66 17.45
N PHE A 44 6.77 9.80 18.42
CA PHE A 44 6.17 10.21 19.70
C PHE A 44 4.86 11.01 19.59
N THR A 45 4.14 10.88 18.46
CA THR A 45 2.80 11.45 18.30
C THR A 45 1.72 10.36 18.34
N PRO A 46 0.54 10.63 18.91
CA PRO A 46 -0.42 9.58 19.26
C PRO A 46 -1.00 8.86 18.06
N VAL A 47 -1.43 9.59 17.01
CA VAL A 47 -2.01 8.97 15.81
C VAL A 47 -0.96 8.16 15.05
N CYS A 48 0.29 8.62 14.96
CA CYS A 48 1.36 7.84 14.33
C CYS A 48 1.64 6.55 15.11
N THR A 49 1.56 6.62 16.44
CA THR A 49 1.77 5.46 17.33
C THR A 49 0.69 4.40 17.13
N THR A 50 -0.58 4.79 16.99
CA THR A 50 -1.67 3.84 16.71
C THR A 50 -1.54 3.21 15.31
N GLU A 51 -1.06 3.95 14.32
CA GLU A 51 -0.78 3.41 12.98
C GLU A 51 0.36 2.39 12.99
N PHE A 52 1.47 2.70 13.65
CA PHE A 52 2.60 1.76 13.77
C PHE A 52 2.21 0.49 14.52
N PHE A 53 1.42 0.61 15.58
CA PHE A 53 0.83 -0.53 16.26
C PHE A 53 -0.02 -1.38 15.30
N SER A 54 -0.89 -0.76 14.51
CA SER A 54 -1.76 -1.46 13.54
C SER A 54 -0.96 -2.15 12.42
N PHE A 55 0.06 -1.48 11.87
CA PHE A 55 0.96 -2.07 10.88
C PHE A 55 1.73 -3.25 11.48
N ALA A 56 2.27 -3.11 12.69
CA ALA A 56 3.03 -4.16 13.37
C ALA A 56 2.18 -5.40 13.65
N GLN A 57 0.95 -5.24 14.14
CA GLN A 57 -0.01 -6.35 14.35
C GLN A 57 -0.37 -7.10 13.05
N ARG A 58 -0.27 -6.41 11.90
CA ARG A 58 -0.62 -6.93 10.58
C ARG A 58 0.58 -7.29 9.72
N ASN A 59 1.80 -7.18 10.25
CA ASN A 59 3.04 -7.40 9.51
C ASN A 59 3.05 -8.77 8.80
N ASP A 60 2.57 -9.82 9.48
CA ASP A 60 2.53 -11.17 8.89
C ASP A 60 1.56 -11.30 7.71
N GLU A 61 0.49 -10.49 7.67
CA GLU A 61 -0.43 -10.45 6.51
C GLU A 61 0.23 -9.81 5.30
N PHE A 62 1.01 -8.73 5.49
CA PHE A 62 1.82 -8.15 4.43
C PHE A 62 2.87 -9.16 3.92
N THR A 63 3.57 -9.84 4.82
CA THR A 63 4.55 -10.88 4.46
C THR A 63 3.92 -12.03 3.67
N LYS A 64 2.72 -12.51 4.07
CA LYS A 64 1.97 -13.54 3.34
C LYS A 64 1.63 -13.10 1.90
N LEU A 65 1.37 -11.81 1.72
CA LEU A 65 1.17 -11.19 0.40
C LEU A 65 2.48 -10.81 -0.30
N ASN A 66 3.63 -11.37 0.08
CA ASN A 66 4.95 -11.03 -0.49
C ASN A 66 5.22 -9.52 -0.51
N THR A 67 4.79 -8.81 0.55
CA THR A 67 4.87 -7.36 0.67
C THR A 67 5.63 -6.97 1.92
N GLU A 68 6.63 -6.11 1.77
CA GLU A 68 7.42 -5.56 2.87
C GLU A 68 6.90 -4.17 3.26
N LEU A 69 7.06 -3.81 4.53
CA LEU A 69 6.73 -2.47 5.03
C LEU A 69 8.02 -1.63 5.16
N ILE A 70 7.90 -0.32 4.93
CA ILE A 70 8.96 0.65 5.23
C ILE A 70 8.33 1.99 5.62
N GLY A 71 8.62 2.45 6.84
CA GLY A 71 8.15 3.74 7.37
C GLY A 71 9.07 4.89 6.97
N LEU A 72 8.61 6.14 7.15
CA LEU A 72 9.41 7.35 6.93
C LEU A 72 8.89 8.51 7.78
N SER A 73 9.77 9.22 8.47
CA SER A 73 9.51 10.59 8.90
C SER A 73 10.76 11.45 8.77
N VAL A 74 10.61 12.73 9.13
CA VAL A 74 11.70 13.69 9.19
C VAL A 74 12.48 13.62 10.50
N ASP A 75 12.23 12.63 11.35
CA ASP A 75 12.95 12.49 12.62
C ASP A 75 14.32 11.85 12.40
N SER A 76 15.16 11.94 13.43
CA SER A 76 16.47 11.29 13.42
C SER A 76 16.35 9.78 13.62
N LYS A 77 17.35 9.02 13.15
CA LYS A 77 17.43 7.58 13.38
C LYS A 77 17.38 7.20 14.87
N ILE A 78 17.98 8.03 15.75
CA ILE A 78 17.99 7.80 17.20
C ILE A 78 16.56 7.95 17.75
N SER A 79 15.81 8.96 17.30
CA SER A 79 14.40 9.14 17.66
C SER A 79 13.58 7.89 17.33
N HIS A 80 13.75 7.35 16.12
CA HIS A 80 13.03 6.14 15.72
C HIS A 80 13.33 4.95 16.64
N MET A 81 14.59 4.77 17.03
CA MET A 81 15.01 3.66 17.91
C MET A 81 14.37 3.78 19.28
N GLU A 82 14.42 4.97 19.88
CA GLU A 82 13.77 5.22 21.18
C GLU A 82 12.24 5.06 21.09
N TRP A 83 11.62 5.50 20.00
CA TRP A 83 10.19 5.37 19.80
C TRP A 83 9.75 3.90 19.60
N ILE A 84 10.51 3.12 18.81
CA ILE A 84 10.28 1.67 18.66
C ILE A 84 10.41 0.96 20.00
N ASN A 85 11.47 1.27 20.79
CA ASN A 85 11.64 0.69 22.13
C ASN A 85 10.46 1.04 23.03
N TRP A 86 10.00 2.30 23.00
CA TRP A 86 8.82 2.72 23.76
C TRP A 86 7.56 1.94 23.34
N ILE A 87 7.32 1.74 22.03
CA ILE A 87 6.18 0.96 21.52
C ILE A 87 6.26 -0.49 22.03
N HIS A 88 7.44 -1.12 21.95
CA HIS A 88 7.65 -2.47 22.47
C HIS A 88 7.36 -2.54 23.98
N ASP A 89 7.95 -1.64 24.76
CA ASP A 89 7.88 -1.69 26.22
C ASP A 89 6.48 -1.36 26.75
N ASN A 90 5.74 -0.48 26.08
CA ASN A 90 4.44 0.01 26.56
C ASN A 90 3.25 -0.68 25.88
N LEU A 91 3.35 -0.97 24.58
CA LEU A 91 2.26 -1.55 23.78
C LEU A 91 2.45 -3.04 23.48
N LYS A 92 3.60 -3.62 23.89
CA LYS A 92 3.90 -5.05 23.79
C LYS A 92 3.81 -5.59 22.36
N ILE A 93 4.26 -4.79 21.39
CA ILE A 93 4.31 -5.15 19.98
C ILE A 93 5.67 -4.79 19.37
N ASP A 94 6.20 -5.69 18.54
CA ASP A 94 7.46 -5.45 17.83
C ASP A 94 7.22 -4.77 16.48
N VAL A 95 7.84 -3.61 16.28
CA VAL A 95 7.93 -2.96 14.96
C VAL A 95 9.06 -3.63 14.16
N LYS A 96 8.70 -4.62 13.34
CA LYS A 96 9.66 -5.47 12.60
C LYS A 96 10.20 -4.87 11.30
N PHE A 97 9.63 -3.76 10.85
CA PHE A 97 9.98 -3.11 9.60
C PHE A 97 10.87 -1.86 9.82
N PRO A 98 11.70 -1.49 8.82
CA PRO A 98 12.56 -0.31 8.91
C PRO A 98 11.77 1.00 8.85
N ILE A 99 12.33 2.04 9.47
CA ILE A 99 11.86 3.44 9.33
C ILE A 99 13.01 4.25 8.74
N ILE A 100 12.75 4.95 7.62
CA ILE A 100 13.68 5.90 6.99
C ILE A 100 13.75 7.16 7.85
N ALA A 101 14.97 7.53 8.24
CA ALA A 101 15.26 8.80 8.88
C ALA A 101 15.64 9.85 7.82
N ASP A 102 14.78 10.84 7.62
CA ASP A 102 14.96 11.90 6.61
C ASP A 102 14.96 13.31 7.22
N PRO A 103 15.93 13.67 8.09
CA PRO A 103 15.93 14.93 8.85
C PRO A 103 15.95 16.18 7.97
N MET A 104 16.43 16.09 6.73
CA MET A 104 16.43 17.20 5.77
C MET A 104 15.18 17.24 4.88
N GLY A 105 14.32 16.23 4.99
CA GLY A 105 13.11 16.06 4.17
C GLY A 105 13.41 15.84 2.70
N ASN A 106 14.59 15.31 2.33
CA ASN A 106 14.99 15.16 0.93
C ASN A 106 14.18 14.06 0.24
N VAL A 107 13.98 12.94 0.92
CA VAL A 107 13.14 11.83 0.44
C VAL A 107 11.67 12.26 0.46
N ALA A 108 11.24 12.91 1.54
CA ALA A 108 9.88 13.44 1.66
C ALA A 108 9.54 14.42 0.52
N LYS A 109 10.46 15.33 0.17
CA LYS A 109 10.28 16.28 -0.94
C LYS A 109 10.25 15.58 -2.29
N SER A 110 11.15 14.63 -2.54
CA SER A 110 11.19 13.90 -3.83
C SER A 110 9.93 13.07 -4.07
N LEU A 111 9.28 12.60 -3.01
CA LEU A 111 8.04 11.83 -3.06
C LEU A 111 6.77 12.66 -2.84
N GLY A 112 6.87 14.00 -2.78
CA GLY A 112 5.71 14.88 -2.59
C GLY A 112 4.95 14.64 -1.29
N MET A 113 5.65 14.32 -0.19
CA MET A 113 5.08 14.03 1.13
C MET A 113 4.99 15.26 2.04
N ILE A 114 5.52 16.42 1.66
CA ILE A 114 5.38 17.69 2.38
C ILE A 114 4.28 18.51 1.72
N HIS A 115 3.14 18.70 2.39
CA HIS A 115 1.99 19.44 1.87
C HIS A 115 1.79 20.75 2.64
N ALA A 116 0.82 21.57 2.23
CA ALA A 116 0.60 22.90 2.82
C ALA A 116 0.24 22.91 4.31
N GLU A 117 -0.23 21.80 4.86
CA GLU A 117 -0.61 21.67 6.27
C GLU A 117 0.59 21.81 7.23
N SER A 118 1.78 21.41 6.79
CA SER A 118 3.01 21.55 7.57
C SER A 118 4.23 21.75 6.67
N ALA A 119 5.01 22.79 6.96
CA ALA A 119 6.28 23.03 6.27
C ALA A 119 7.42 22.12 6.77
N THR A 120 7.24 21.47 7.91
CA THR A 120 8.30 20.74 8.62
C THR A 120 8.06 19.24 8.73
N SER A 121 6.81 18.78 8.57
CA SER A 121 6.43 17.38 8.76
C SER A 121 5.80 16.80 7.49
N THR A 122 5.90 15.48 7.34
CA THR A 122 5.21 14.80 6.24
C THR A 122 3.71 14.68 6.53
N VAL A 123 2.90 14.62 5.48
CA VAL A 123 1.54 14.06 5.59
C VAL A 123 1.59 12.54 5.73
N ARG A 124 0.45 11.89 5.93
CA ARG A 124 0.35 10.41 6.02
C ARG A 124 0.26 9.81 4.63
N ALA A 125 1.37 9.87 3.88
CA ALA A 125 1.45 9.33 2.53
C ALA A 125 1.61 7.79 2.56
N VAL A 126 1.12 7.12 1.52
CA VAL A 126 1.32 5.68 1.28
C VAL A 126 1.61 5.47 -0.19
N PHE A 127 2.69 4.78 -0.51
CA PHE A 127 3.04 4.28 -1.83
C PHE A 127 2.98 2.75 -1.79
N ILE A 128 2.13 2.16 -2.62
CA ILE A 128 2.13 0.71 -2.86
C ILE A 128 2.92 0.47 -4.14
N VAL A 129 4.01 -0.27 -4.04
CA VAL A 129 4.95 -0.54 -5.14
C VAL A 129 5.03 -2.04 -5.37
N ASP A 130 4.95 -2.46 -6.63
CA ASP A 130 4.94 -3.89 -6.98
C ASP A 130 6.34 -4.54 -7.06
N ASP A 131 6.36 -5.86 -7.31
CA ASP A 131 7.57 -6.68 -7.46
C ASP A 131 8.47 -6.27 -8.63
N LYS A 132 7.98 -5.39 -9.50
CA LYS A 132 8.70 -4.79 -10.62
C LYS A 132 9.07 -3.35 -10.32
N ALA A 133 8.97 -2.90 -9.08
CA ALA A 133 9.26 -1.53 -8.66
C ALA A 133 8.38 -0.48 -9.34
N VAL A 134 7.16 -0.81 -9.76
CA VAL A 134 6.21 0.15 -10.35
C VAL A 134 5.27 0.66 -9.27
N VAL A 135 5.04 1.97 -9.21
CA VAL A 135 4.07 2.58 -8.29
C VAL A 135 2.66 2.19 -8.73
N ARG A 136 1.90 1.54 -7.85
CA ARG A 136 0.55 0.99 -8.15
C ARG A 136 -0.58 1.78 -7.52
N ALA A 137 -0.33 2.39 -6.38
CA ALA A 137 -1.28 3.28 -5.72
C ALA A 137 -0.55 4.29 -4.85
N ILE A 138 -1.17 5.46 -4.70
CA ILE A 138 -0.71 6.54 -3.85
C ILE A 138 -1.91 7.03 -3.03
N LEU A 139 -1.75 7.11 -1.71
CA LEU A 139 -2.74 7.68 -0.78
C LEU A 139 -2.10 8.83 -0.02
N TYR A 140 -2.85 9.91 0.20
CA TYR A 140 -2.48 11.00 1.09
C TYR A 140 -3.59 11.23 2.10
N TYR A 141 -3.30 10.91 3.36
CA TYR A 141 -4.13 11.28 4.49
C TYR A 141 -3.52 12.52 5.17
N PRO A 142 -4.34 13.46 5.66
CA PRO A 142 -3.83 14.62 6.41
C PRO A 142 -3.38 14.20 7.82
N LEU A 143 -2.87 15.15 8.61
CA LEU A 143 -2.22 14.85 9.89
C LEU A 143 -3.20 14.28 10.94
N GLU A 144 -4.46 14.73 10.92
CA GLU A 144 -5.45 14.52 11.98
C GLU A 144 -6.20 13.18 11.90
N ILE A 145 -6.16 12.46 10.77
CA ILE A 145 -6.84 11.18 10.61
C ILE A 145 -5.87 10.01 10.42
N GLY A 146 -6.01 8.97 11.24
CA GLY A 146 -5.28 7.71 11.07
C GLY A 146 -5.78 6.93 9.85
N ARG A 147 -4.86 6.22 9.18
CA ARG A 147 -5.13 5.39 8.01
C ARG A 147 -5.86 4.10 8.38
N ASN A 148 -6.60 3.58 7.41
CA ASN A 148 -7.17 2.24 7.49
C ASN A 148 -6.20 1.21 6.90
N ILE A 149 -5.50 0.46 7.75
CA ILE A 149 -4.49 -0.53 7.33
C ILE A 149 -5.15 -1.70 6.57
N SER A 150 -6.39 -2.07 6.91
CA SER A 150 -7.14 -3.11 6.19
C SER A 150 -7.38 -2.73 4.73
N GLU A 151 -7.58 -1.44 4.42
CA GLU A 151 -7.72 -0.99 3.04
C GLU A 151 -6.41 -1.12 2.27
N ILE A 152 -5.25 -0.83 2.89
CA ILE A 152 -3.94 -0.99 2.26
C ILE A 152 -3.72 -2.48 1.89
N LEU A 153 -4.01 -3.40 2.81
CA LEU A 153 -3.95 -4.85 2.55
C LEU A 153 -4.91 -5.28 1.44
N ARG A 154 -6.16 -4.79 1.47
CA ARG A 154 -7.16 -5.07 0.43
C ARG A 154 -6.68 -4.60 -0.94
N MET A 155 -6.11 -3.40 -1.03
CA MET A 155 -5.56 -2.84 -2.26
C MET A 155 -4.43 -3.71 -2.82
N ILE A 156 -3.47 -4.12 -1.98
CA ILE A 156 -2.38 -5.03 -2.38
C ILE A 156 -2.95 -6.33 -2.93
N LYS A 157 -3.85 -6.99 -2.18
CA LYS A 157 -4.46 -8.25 -2.61
C LYS A 157 -5.18 -8.09 -3.94
N ALA A 158 -5.99 -7.03 -4.09
CA ALA A 158 -6.71 -6.75 -5.33
C ALA A 158 -5.76 -6.49 -6.51
N LEU A 159 -4.69 -5.71 -6.32
CA LEU A 159 -3.69 -5.43 -7.35
C LEU A 159 -2.93 -6.70 -7.78
N GLN A 160 -2.60 -7.57 -6.83
CA GLN A 160 -2.00 -8.88 -7.15
C GLN A 160 -2.96 -9.78 -7.93
N MET A 161 -4.27 -9.73 -7.64
CA MET A 161 -5.28 -10.44 -8.44
C MET A 161 -5.38 -9.89 -9.85
N VAL A 162 -5.36 -8.56 -10.01
CA VAL A 162 -5.30 -7.89 -11.33
C VAL A 162 -4.12 -8.42 -12.14
N ASP A 163 -2.95 -8.50 -11.54
CA ASP A 163 -1.73 -8.93 -12.22
C ASP A 163 -1.72 -10.42 -12.57
N LYS A 164 -2.14 -11.26 -11.63
CA LYS A 164 -2.18 -12.73 -11.78
C LYS A 164 -3.21 -13.17 -12.80
N TYR A 165 -4.41 -12.58 -12.75
CA TYR A 165 -5.56 -13.05 -13.52
C TYR A 165 -5.83 -12.21 -14.78
N LYS A 166 -5.16 -11.07 -14.96
CA LYS A 166 -5.40 -10.11 -16.07
C LYS A 166 -6.85 -9.64 -16.10
N ILE A 167 -7.32 -9.18 -14.94
CA ILE A 167 -8.69 -8.74 -14.69
C ILE A 167 -8.70 -7.31 -14.15
N ALA A 168 -9.91 -6.74 -14.00
CA ALA A 168 -10.16 -5.61 -13.11
C ALA A 168 -11.01 -6.07 -11.91
N THR A 169 -10.89 -5.40 -10.77
CA THR A 169 -11.74 -5.64 -9.61
C THR A 169 -12.87 -4.60 -9.54
N PRO A 170 -14.10 -4.98 -9.15
CA PRO A 170 -15.17 -4.01 -8.93
C PRO A 170 -14.91 -3.16 -7.68
N ALA A 171 -15.66 -2.07 -7.52
CA ALA A 171 -15.68 -1.29 -6.28
C ALA A 171 -15.99 -2.19 -5.07
N ASN A 172 -15.41 -1.92 -3.91
CA ASN A 172 -15.64 -2.70 -2.68
C ASN A 172 -15.34 -4.21 -2.80
N TRP A 173 -14.61 -4.67 -3.84
CA TRP A 173 -14.18 -6.07 -3.93
C TRP A 173 -13.34 -6.43 -2.70
N PRO A 174 -13.60 -7.57 -2.02
CA PRO A 174 -14.35 -8.76 -2.49
C PRO A 174 -15.87 -8.80 -2.20
N ASP A 175 -16.46 -7.73 -1.66
CA ASP A 175 -17.86 -7.68 -1.20
C ASP A 175 -18.73 -6.70 -2.00
N ASN A 176 -18.39 -6.47 -3.28
CA ASN A 176 -19.16 -5.58 -4.16
C ASN A 176 -20.67 -5.90 -4.14
N GLU A 177 -21.49 -4.85 -4.12
CA GLU A 177 -22.94 -4.94 -3.94
C GLU A 177 -23.62 -5.68 -5.11
N LEU A 178 -23.10 -5.48 -6.32
CA LEU A 178 -23.63 -6.04 -7.57
C LEU A 178 -22.99 -7.39 -7.93
N MET A 179 -21.66 -7.42 -7.95
CA MET A 179 -20.86 -8.52 -8.48
C MET A 179 -20.27 -9.43 -7.40
N LYS A 180 -20.36 -9.06 -6.11
CA LYS A 180 -19.76 -9.79 -4.99
C LYS A 180 -18.25 -10.00 -5.24
N GLY A 181 -17.76 -11.22 -5.03
CA GLY A 181 -16.34 -11.57 -5.21
C GLY A 181 -15.88 -11.72 -6.67
N ARG A 182 -16.74 -11.47 -7.67
CA ARG A 182 -16.40 -11.70 -9.08
C ARG A 182 -15.38 -10.70 -9.62
N PHE A 183 -14.65 -11.14 -10.64
CA PHE A 183 -13.73 -10.29 -11.39
C PHE A 183 -14.39 -9.69 -12.63
N ILE A 184 -14.06 -8.44 -12.92
CA ILE A 184 -14.43 -7.77 -14.18
C ILE A 184 -13.39 -8.15 -15.24
N ILE A 185 -13.88 -8.49 -16.43
CA ILE A 185 -13.02 -8.76 -17.58
C ILE A 185 -12.85 -7.43 -18.32
N PRO A 186 -11.61 -6.95 -18.56
CA PRO A 186 -11.35 -5.69 -19.25
C PRO A 186 -12.10 -5.60 -20.58
N PRO A 187 -12.75 -4.47 -20.89
CA PRO A 187 -13.63 -4.35 -22.05
C PRO A 187 -12.87 -4.61 -23.36
N PRO A 188 -13.57 -5.02 -24.43
CA PRO A 188 -12.93 -5.18 -25.73
C PRO A 188 -12.31 -3.86 -26.20
N ALA A 189 -11.15 -3.95 -26.88
CA ALA A 189 -10.45 -2.77 -27.39
C ALA A 189 -11.01 -2.30 -28.75
N THR A 190 -11.71 -3.17 -29.49
CA THR A 190 -12.20 -2.89 -30.84
C THR A 190 -13.66 -3.26 -31.01
N MET A 191 -14.33 -2.60 -31.97
CA MET A 191 -15.72 -2.90 -32.33
C MET A 191 -15.91 -4.33 -32.85
N ASN A 192 -14.88 -4.92 -33.46
CA ASN A 192 -14.93 -6.27 -34.02
C ASN A 192 -15.06 -7.36 -32.94
N ASP A 193 -14.63 -7.06 -31.71
CA ASP A 193 -14.64 -8.00 -30.60
C ASP A 193 -15.97 -7.99 -29.83
N ILE A 194 -16.84 -7.00 -30.06
CA ILE A 194 -18.13 -6.85 -29.37
C ILE A 194 -19.07 -8.05 -29.60
N PRO A 195 -19.27 -8.55 -30.84
CA PRO A 195 -20.23 -9.63 -31.09
C PRO A 195 -19.90 -10.94 -30.37
N GLU A 196 -18.63 -11.21 -30.12
CA GLU A 196 -18.17 -12.44 -29.44
C GLU A 196 -18.20 -12.33 -27.91
N ARG A 197 -18.39 -11.12 -27.39
CA ARG A 197 -18.13 -10.82 -25.99
C ARG A 197 -19.12 -11.49 -25.04
N LEU A 198 -20.41 -11.33 -25.31
CA LEU A 198 -21.49 -11.95 -24.55
C LEU A 198 -21.68 -13.44 -24.87
N LYS A 199 -21.08 -13.93 -25.96
CA LYS A 199 -21.00 -15.37 -26.24
C LYS A 199 -19.97 -16.06 -25.35
N LYS A 200 -18.86 -15.36 -25.06
CA LYS A 200 -17.73 -15.89 -24.28
C LYS A 200 -17.87 -15.69 -22.77
N TYR A 201 -18.51 -14.60 -22.33
CA TYR A 201 -18.56 -14.21 -20.92
C TYR A 201 -19.95 -13.81 -20.47
N LYS A 202 -20.24 -14.05 -19.20
CA LYS A 202 -21.43 -13.50 -18.53
C LYS A 202 -21.25 -11.99 -18.36
N GLY A 203 -22.31 -11.22 -18.49
CA GLY A 203 -22.24 -9.77 -18.35
C GLY A 203 -23.59 -9.09 -18.47
N TYR A 204 -23.64 -7.84 -18.02
CA TYR A 204 -24.81 -6.96 -18.18
C TYR A 204 -24.80 -6.25 -19.54
N ALA A 205 -23.61 -6.06 -20.10
CA ALA A 205 -23.38 -5.48 -21.41
C ALA A 205 -22.02 -5.98 -21.96
N TRP A 206 -21.76 -5.78 -23.25
CA TRP A 206 -20.48 -6.18 -23.86
C TRP A 206 -19.26 -5.54 -23.18
N TRP A 207 -19.40 -4.34 -22.61
CA TRP A 207 -18.35 -3.65 -21.87
C TRP A 207 -18.34 -3.99 -20.37
N LEU A 208 -19.39 -4.65 -19.85
CA LEU A 208 -19.54 -5.02 -18.43
C LEU A 208 -19.73 -6.53 -18.28
N THR A 209 -18.65 -7.25 -18.57
CA THR A 209 -18.58 -8.70 -18.44
C THR A 209 -17.73 -9.11 -17.25
N TYR A 210 -18.05 -10.25 -16.64
CA TYR A 210 -17.40 -10.76 -15.45
C TYR A 210 -17.14 -12.27 -15.53
N ARG A 211 -16.28 -12.74 -14.64
CA ARG A 211 -16.11 -14.18 -14.34
C ARG A 211 -16.00 -14.38 -12.84
N ASP A 212 -16.31 -15.59 -12.39
CA ASP A 212 -16.15 -15.94 -10.99
C ASP A 212 -14.66 -15.96 -10.63
N ALA A 213 -14.32 -15.36 -9.48
CA ALA A 213 -12.99 -15.43 -8.92
C ALA A 213 -12.84 -16.78 -8.17
N PRO A 214 -11.63 -17.34 -8.09
CA PRO A 214 -11.40 -18.54 -7.27
C PRO A 214 -11.82 -18.29 -5.82
N GLU A 215 -12.55 -19.24 -5.23
CA GLU A 215 -13.15 -19.08 -3.89
C GLU A 215 -12.11 -18.78 -2.81
N GLU A 216 -10.95 -19.44 -2.85
CA GLU A 216 -9.86 -19.20 -1.91
C GLU A 216 -9.30 -17.77 -2.01
N GLU A 217 -9.19 -17.20 -3.22
CA GLU A 217 -8.71 -15.83 -3.42
C GLU A 217 -9.70 -14.81 -2.84
N VAL A 218 -11.00 -15.07 -3.00
CA VAL A 218 -12.07 -14.25 -2.42
C VAL A 218 -12.08 -14.36 -0.89
N LYS A 219 -11.91 -15.57 -0.36
CA LYS A 219 -11.87 -15.83 1.08
C LYS A 219 -10.68 -15.13 1.74
N GLU A 220 -9.49 -15.29 1.18
CA GLU A 220 -8.28 -14.63 1.67
C GLU A 220 -8.41 -13.11 1.58
N ALA A 221 -8.97 -12.57 0.49
CA ALA A 221 -9.23 -11.15 0.35
C ALA A 221 -10.19 -10.63 1.45
N LYS A 222 -11.23 -11.39 1.79
CA LYS A 222 -12.14 -11.03 2.89
C LYS A 222 -11.44 -11.07 4.24
N GLU A 223 -10.57 -12.05 4.47
CA GLU A 223 -9.82 -12.19 5.71
C GLU A 223 -8.92 -10.98 5.95
N VAL A 224 -8.10 -10.60 4.96
CA VAL A 224 -7.17 -9.46 5.10
C VAL A 224 -7.89 -8.11 5.17
N SER A 225 -9.09 -8.00 4.57
CA SER A 225 -9.89 -6.77 4.56
C SER A 225 -10.66 -6.52 5.86
N ARG A 226 -10.85 -7.54 6.70
CA ARG A 226 -11.50 -7.37 8.00
C ARG A 226 -10.56 -6.65 8.95
N MET A 227 -11.09 -5.87 9.89
CA MET A 227 -10.32 -5.35 11.01
C MET A 227 -9.96 -6.51 11.94
N LYS A 228 -8.78 -6.45 12.56
CA LYS A 228 -8.41 -7.41 13.62
C LYS A 228 -8.97 -6.86 14.90
N GLU A 229 -9.69 -7.69 15.66
CA GLU A 229 -10.04 -7.35 17.02
C GLU A 229 -8.74 -7.28 17.83
N ALA A 230 -8.64 -6.27 18.69
CA ALA A 230 -7.53 -6.21 19.64
C ALA A 230 -7.75 -7.32 20.67
N ASN A 231 -6.78 -8.23 20.81
CA ASN A 231 -6.72 -9.20 21.90
C ASN A 231 -6.41 -8.49 23.22
#